data_AF-A0A920VE90-F1
#
_entry.id   AF-A0A920VE90-F1
#
_cell.length_a   1.000
_cell.length_b   1.000
_cell.length_c   1.000
_cell.angle_alpha   90.00
_cell.angle_beta   90.00
_cell.angle_gamma   90.00
#
_symmetry.space_group_name_H-M   'P 1'
#
loop_
_entity.id
_entity.type
_entity.pdbx_description
1 polymer ?
#
loop_
_entity_poly.entity_id
_entity_poly.type
_entity_poly.pdbx_seq_one_letter_code
_entity_poly.pdbx_strand_id
1 'polypeptide(L)'
;MADNGSWIIGTPKDCIEGIRKLEERSGGFGAFLVQTIDWAPREKMLKSYELLARYVMPQFQGSVISTTASNQWAAERQDALVSGRTRAIDRAKQVYAERST
;
A
#
# COMPACT_ATOMS: atom_id res chain seq x y z
N MET A 1 1.21 -17.99 12.52
CA MET A 1 2.00 -17.78 13.75
C MET A 1 2.56 -19.13 14.13
N ALA A 2 3.87 -19.28 14.35
CA ALA A 2 4.41 -20.53 14.88
C ALA A 2 3.89 -20.73 16.31
N ASP A 3 3.58 -21.97 16.69
CA ASP A 3 2.67 -22.42 17.77
C ASP A 3 2.78 -21.76 19.17
N ASN A 4 3.83 -20.99 19.47
CA ASN A 4 4.01 -20.35 20.78
C ASN A 4 3.77 -18.83 20.80
N GLY A 5 3.29 -18.23 19.72
CA GLY A 5 2.80 -16.84 19.71
C GLY A 5 3.83 -15.73 19.93
N SER A 6 5.09 -16.07 20.20
CA SER A 6 6.15 -15.09 20.46
C SER A 6 6.75 -14.45 19.21
N TRP A 7 6.56 -15.05 18.03
CA TRP A 7 7.24 -14.61 16.79
C TRP A 7 6.27 -14.46 15.61
N ILE A 8 6.48 -13.40 14.84
CA ILE A 8 5.78 -13.13 13.58
C ILE A 8 6.73 -13.50 12.44
N ILE A 9 6.45 -14.62 11.76
CA ILE A 9 7.26 -15.16 10.67
C ILE A 9 6.33 -15.46 9.50
N GLY A 10 6.69 -14.98 8.30
CA GLY A 10 5.91 -15.21 7.09
C GLY A 10 6.10 -14.12 6.05
N THR A 11 5.08 -13.95 5.21
CA THR A 11 5.00 -12.90 4.19
C THR A 11 4.71 -11.53 4.83
N PRO A 12 4.84 -10.42 4.07
CA PRO A 12 4.42 -9.10 4.55
C PRO A 12 2.95 -9.07 5.03
N LYS A 13 2.06 -9.83 4.39
CA LYS A 13 0.65 -9.94 4.80
C LYS A 13 0.52 -10.59 6.18
N ASP A 14 1.21 -11.71 6.39
CA ASP A 14 1.23 -12.39 7.70
C ASP A 14 1.77 -11.46 8.79
N CYS A 15 2.75 -10.61 8.45
CA CYS A 15 3.31 -9.63 9.37
C CYS A 15 2.30 -8.54 9.74
N ILE A 16 1.57 -7.99 8.77
CA ILE A 16 0.50 -7.01 9.01
C ILE A 16 -0.58 -7.61 9.93
N GLU A 17 -1.04 -8.82 9.63
CA GLU A 17 -2.04 -9.51 10.45
C GLU A 17 -1.54 -9.78 11.88
N GLY A 18 -0.28 -10.19 12.02
CA GLY A 18 0.35 -10.41 13.33
C GLY A 18 0.42 -9.14 14.17
N ILE A 19 0.82 -8.01 13.57
CA ILE A 19 0.89 -6.71 14.27
C ILE A 19 -0.50 -6.23 14.68
N ARG A 20 -1.52 -6.37 13.82
CA ARG A 20 -2.92 -6.03 14.16
C ARG A 20 -3.44 -6.86 15.33
N LYS A 21 -3.14 -8.16 15.36
CA LYS A 21 -3.50 -9.02 16.52
C LYS A 21 -2.80 -8.58 17.80
N LEU A 22 -1.56 -8.10 17.72
CA LEU A 22 -0.85 -7.57 18.87
C LEU A 22 -1.47 -6.26 19.36
N GLU A 23 -1.83 -5.37 18.44
CA GLU A 23 -2.51 -4.10 18.74
C GLU A 23 -3.83 -4.36 19.46
N GLU A 24 -4.66 -5.26 18.91
CA GLU A 24 -5.94 -5.67 19.52
C GLU A 24 -5.76 -6.25 20.93
N ARG A 25 -4.79 -7.16 21.10
CA ARG A 25 -4.53 -7.81 22.41
C ARG A 25 -3.96 -6.87 23.47
N SER A 26 -3.23 -5.84 23.06
CA SER A 26 -2.60 -4.87 23.97
C SER A 26 -3.48 -3.65 24.27
N GLY A 27 -4.55 -3.44 23.49
CA GLY A 27 -5.31 -2.19 23.50
C GLY A 27 -4.60 -1.04 22.77
N GLY A 28 -3.56 -1.35 22.00
CA GLY A 28 -2.76 -0.40 21.24
C GLY A 28 -1.36 -0.16 21.81
N PHE A 29 -0.46 0.30 20.95
CA PHE A 29 0.90 0.73 21.31
C PHE A 29 1.34 1.94 20.46
N GLY A 30 2.19 2.80 21.03
CA GLY A 30 2.68 3.99 20.34
C GLY A 30 3.86 3.72 19.39
N ALA A 31 4.58 2.61 19.58
CA ALA A 31 5.71 2.24 18.75
C ALA A 31 5.86 0.70 18.69
N PHE A 32 6.33 0.21 17.55
CA PHE A 32 6.66 -1.20 17.34
C PHE A 32 8.17 -1.35 17.12
N LEU A 33 8.85 -2.01 18.06
CA LEU A 33 10.29 -2.24 17.97
C LEU A 33 10.57 -3.63 17.38
N VAL A 34 11.37 -3.68 16.32
CA VAL A 34 11.80 -4.92 15.69
C VAL A 34 12.98 -5.50 16.45
N GLN A 35 12.80 -6.67 17.06
CA GLN A 35 13.90 -7.39 17.69
C GLN A 35 14.80 -8.00 16.61
N THR A 36 16.10 -7.70 16.68
CA THR A 36 17.10 -8.22 15.76
C THR A 36 17.86 -9.39 16.38
N ILE A 37 17.85 -10.53 15.68
CA ILE A 37 18.58 -11.76 16.05
C ILE A 37 19.28 -12.31 14.81
N ASP A 38 20.41 -12.98 14.98
CA ASP A 38 21.32 -13.47 13.94
C ASP A 38 20.89 -14.82 13.33
N TRP A 39 19.59 -14.99 13.08
CA TRP A 39 19.01 -16.26 12.59
C TRP A 39 19.24 -16.57 11.12
N ALA A 40 19.65 -15.60 10.32
CA ALA A 40 19.83 -15.78 8.89
C ALA A 40 21.05 -15.00 8.37
N PRO A 41 21.61 -15.40 7.21
CA PRO A 41 22.65 -14.64 6.55
C PRO A 41 22.25 -13.17 6.36
N ARG A 42 23.23 -12.28 6.44
CA ARG A 42 23.04 -10.81 6.40
C ARG A 42 22.11 -10.35 5.28
N GLU A 43 22.29 -10.89 4.07
CA GLU A 43 21.48 -10.52 2.90
C GLU A 43 19.98 -10.83 3.09
N LYS A 44 19.66 -11.97 3.71
CA LYS A 44 18.28 -12.37 3.99
C LYS A 44 17.67 -11.49 5.08
N MET A 45 18.44 -11.15 6.11
CA MET A 45 17.99 -10.21 7.16
C MET A 45 17.68 -8.83 6.58
N LEU A 46 18.58 -8.29 5.75
CA LEU A 46 18.35 -7.00 5.09
C LEU A 46 17.15 -7.03 4.15
N LYS A 47 16.94 -8.13 3.42
CA LYS A 47 15.75 -8.28 2.58
C LYS A 47 14.47 -8.31 3.42
N SER A 48 14.49 -8.96 4.59
CA SER A 48 13.36 -8.94 5.53
C SER A 48 13.04 -7.52 6.01
N TYR A 49 14.05 -6.75 6.40
CA TYR A 49 13.87 -5.35 6.81
C TYR A 49 13.38 -4.45 5.67
N GLU A 50 13.87 -4.67 4.45
CA GLU A 50 13.37 -3.97 3.27
C GLU A 50 11.87 -4.25 3.06
N LEU A 51 11.46 -5.52 3.15
CA LEU A 51 10.05 -5.91 2.99
C LEU A 51 9.17 -5.31 4.10
N LEU A 52 9.64 -5.35 5.35
CA LEU A 52 8.96 -4.74 6.49
C LEU A 52 8.76 -3.23 6.26
N ALA A 53 9.83 -2.52 5.91
CA ALA A 53 9.79 -1.07 5.73
C ALA A 53 8.91 -0.65 4.53
N ARG A 54 8.97 -1.38 3.41
CA ARG A 54 8.23 -1.01 2.19
C ARG A 54 6.77 -1.42 2.18
N TYR A 55 6.44 -2.58 2.75
CA TYR A 55 5.12 -3.19 2.58
C TYR A 55 4.29 -3.31 3.86
N VAL A 56 4.95 -3.36 5.03
CA VAL A 56 4.26 -3.57 6.31
C VAL A 56 4.02 -2.24 7.02
N MET A 57 5.10 -1.51 7.35
CA MET A 57 5.01 -0.28 8.16
C MET A 57 4.07 0.80 7.61
N PRO A 58 3.98 1.04 6.28
CA PRO A 58 3.07 2.06 5.76
C PRO A 58 1.59 1.81 6.10
N GLN A 59 1.19 0.56 6.33
CA GLN A 59 -0.17 0.19 6.71
C GLN A 59 -0.58 0.68 8.11
N PHE A 60 0.40 1.06 8.93
CA PHE A 60 0.21 1.50 10.32
C PHE A 60 0.56 2.99 10.52
N GLN A 61 1.33 3.59 9.61
CA GLN A 61 1.83 4.96 9.73
C GLN A 61 0.93 6.01 9.05
N GLY A 62 -0.14 5.58 8.37
CA GLY A 62 -1.05 6.46 7.66
C GLY A 62 -0.52 7.03 6.33
N SER A 63 0.75 6.78 5.99
CA SER A 63 1.42 7.34 4.81
C SER A 63 0.83 6.90 3.47
N VAL A 64 0.10 5.78 3.43
CA VAL A 64 -0.55 5.25 2.21
C VAL A 64 -2.03 5.54 2.12
N ILE A 65 -2.69 6.03 3.18
CA ILE A 65 -4.15 6.17 3.23
C ILE A 65 -4.67 7.02 2.09
N SER A 66 -4.11 8.23 1.92
CA SER A 66 -4.56 9.16 0.87
C SER A 66 -4.29 8.62 -0.54
N THR A 67 -3.14 7.97 -0.74
CA THR A 67 -2.75 7.44 -2.05
C THR A 67 -3.63 6.27 -2.46
N THR A 68 -3.89 5.35 -1.52
CA THR A 68 -4.80 4.21 -1.74
C THR A 68 -6.22 4.69 -2.02
N ALA A 69 -6.74 5.63 -1.23
CA ALA A 69 -8.07 6.20 -1.44
C ALA A 69 -8.20 6.89 -2.80
N SER A 70 -7.20 7.68 -3.20
CA SER A 70 -7.16 8.35 -4.52
C SER A 70 -7.13 7.33 -5.67
N ASN A 71 -6.28 6.30 -5.56
CA ASN A 71 -6.20 5.25 -6.56
C ASN A 71 -7.54 4.51 -6.71
N GLN A 72 -8.16 4.14 -5.59
CA GLN A 72 -9.47 3.47 -5.58
C GLN A 72 -10.54 4.36 -6.22
N TRP A 73 -10.62 5.64 -5.84
CA TRP A 73 -11.59 6.58 -6.40
C TRP A 73 -11.47 6.68 -7.93
N ALA A 74 -10.24 6.75 -8.44
CA ALA A 74 -9.96 6.82 -9.86
C ALA A 74 -10.31 5.51 -10.58
N ALA A 75 -9.98 4.36 -9.97
CA ALA A 75 -10.29 3.05 -10.51
C ALA A 75 -11.82 2.84 -10.64
N GLU A 76 -12.58 3.18 -9.61
CA GLU A 76 -14.05 3.10 -9.60
C GLU A 76 -14.72 3.99 -10.67
N ARG A 77 -14.04 5.06 -11.10
CA ARG A 77 -14.58 6.06 -12.06
C ARG A 77 -13.92 5.96 -13.43
N GLN A 78 -13.15 4.91 -13.68
CA GLN A 78 -12.35 4.76 -14.88
C GLN A 78 -13.18 4.95 -16.16
N ASP A 79 -14.38 4.38 -16.24
CA ASP A 79 -15.23 4.49 -17.43
C ASP A 79 -15.72 5.92 -17.69
N ALA A 80 -16.15 6.61 -16.64
CA ALA A 80 -16.59 8.00 -16.73
C ALA A 80 -15.43 8.92 -17.15
N LEU A 81 -14.25 8.72 -16.55
CA LEU A 81 -13.04 9.49 -16.85
C LEU A 81 -12.57 9.24 -18.30
N VAL A 82 -12.53 7.99 -18.74
CA VAL A 82 -12.13 7.62 -20.11
C VAL A 82 -13.13 8.15 -21.13
N SER A 83 -14.43 8.00 -20.90
CA SER A 83 -15.44 8.53 -21.82
C SER A 83 -15.39 10.06 -21.90
N GLY A 84 -15.16 10.74 -20.77
CA GLY A 84 -14.95 12.19 -20.71
C GLY A 84 -13.74 12.64 -21.51
N ARG A 85 -12.62 11.92 -21.39
CA ARG A 85 -11.42 12.14 -22.20
C ARG A 85 -11.70 12.02 -23.69
N THR A 86 -12.40 10.97 -24.13
CA THR A 86 -12.76 10.79 -25.54
C THR A 86 -13.58 11.97 -26.06
N ARG A 87 -14.64 12.36 -25.34
CA ARG A 87 -15.47 13.51 -25.72
C ARG A 87 -14.67 14.80 -25.82
N ALA A 88 -13.73 15.04 -24.89
CA ALA A 88 -12.88 16.22 -24.91
C ALA A 88 -11.96 16.27 -26.14
N ILE A 89 -11.38 15.12 -26.52
CA ILE A 89 -10.55 14.99 -27.73
C ILE A 89 -11.37 15.27 -28.98
N ASP A 90 -12.57 14.69 -29.09
CA ASP A 90 -13.42 14.87 -30.26
C ASP A 90 -13.89 16.32 -30.40
N ARG A 91 -14.25 16.97 -29.29
CA ARG A 91 -14.56 18.41 -29.31
C ARG A 91 -13.37 19.26 -29.73
N ALA A 92 -12.16 18.95 -29.24
CA ALA A 92 -10.96 19.68 -29.63
C ALA A 92 -10.68 19.58 -31.15
N LYS A 93 -10.88 18.39 -31.74
CA LYS A 93 -10.77 18.19 -33.20
C LYS A 93 -11.77 19.06 -33.97
N GLN A 94 -13.03 19.11 -33.52
CA GLN A 94 -14.06 19.93 -34.16
C GLN A 94 -13.70 21.41 -34.13
N VAL A 95 -13.32 21.94 -32.95
CA VAL A 95 -12.93 23.35 -32.79
C VAL A 95 -11.74 23.72 -33.68
N TYR A 96 -10.77 22.81 -33.83
CA TYR A 96 -9.63 23.05 -34.72
C TYR A 96 -10.06 23.14 -36.18
N ALA A 97 -10.88 22.20 -36.65
CA ALA A 97 -11.38 22.20 -38.02
C ALA A 97 -12.18 23.47 -38.36
N GLU A 98 -13.05 23.91 -37.42
CA GLU A 98 -13.84 25.14 -37.52
C GLU A 98 -12.96 26.41 -37.61
N ARG A 99 -11.76 26.42 -37.03
CA ARG A 99 -10.83 27.57 -37.08
C ARG A 99 -9.96 27.63 -38.34
N SER A 100 -9.80 26.50 -39.00
CA SER A 100 -8.97 26.37 -40.22
C SER A 100 -9.75 26.62 -41.52
N THR A 101 -11.03 26.99 -41.42
CA THR A 101 -11.93 27.36 -42.52
C THR A 101 -12.21 28.85 -42.47
#